data_AF-Q2NGD3-F1
#
_entry.id   AF-Q2NGD3-F1
#
_cell.length_a   1.000
_cell.length_b   1.000
_cell.length_c   1.000
_cell.angle_alpha   90.00
_cell.angle_beta   90.00
_cell.angle_gamma   90.00
#
_symmetry.space_group_name_H-M   'P 1'
#
loop_
_entity.id
_entity.type
_entity.pdbx_description
1 polymer ?
#
loop_
_entity_poly.entity_id
_entity_poly.type
_entity_poly.pdbx_seq_one_letter_code
_entity_poly.pdbx_strand_id
1 'polypeptide(L)' 'MIYSVVDIGSNTIRLQLYQYKKGKLKTIISKKKTAGLISYKENNKLNDEGIQTLLSILKSFKRILFN' A
#
# COMPACT_ATOMS: atom_id res chain seq x y z
N MET A 1 -18.37 -9.66 -1.85
CA MET A 1 -17.55 -8.95 -0.85
C MET A 1 -16.36 -8.30 -1.54
N ILE A 2 -15.90 -7.15 -1.05
CA ILE A 2 -14.65 -6.51 -1.51
C ILE A 2 -13.57 -6.82 -0.48
N TYR A 3 -12.39 -7.21 -0.96
CA TYR A 3 -11.21 -7.46 -0.14
C TYR A 3 -10.05 -6.62 -0.64
N SER A 4 -9.18 -6.17 0.24
CA SER A 4 -7.98 -5.42 -0.13
C SER A 4 -6.74 -5.95 0.57
N VAL A 5 -5.61 -6.00 -0.14
CA VAL A 5 -4.29 -6.33 0.41
C VAL A 5 -3.37 -5.13 0.17
N VAL A 6 -2.70 -4.68 1.24
CA VAL A 6 -1.62 -3.70 1.15
C VAL A 6 -0.32 -4.41 1.48
N ASP A 7 0.62 -4.35 0.54
CA ASP A 7 1.98 -4.91 0.67
C ASP A 7 2.97 -3.74 0.79
N ILE A 8 3.73 -3.70 1.90
CA ILE A 8 4.70 -2.64 2.21
C ILE A 8 6.10 -3.19 1.98
N GLY A 9 6.59 -3.06 0.75
CA GLY A 9 7.96 -3.39 0.40
C GLY A 9 8.94 -2.24 0.68
N SER A 10 10.21 -2.58 0.81
CA SER A 10 11.30 -1.63 1.08
C SER A 10 11.52 -0.60 -0.03
N ASN A 11 11.11 -0.89 -1.27
CA ASN A 11 11.15 0.06 -2.38
C ASN A 11 9.75 0.46 -2.86
N THR A 12 8.79 -0.48 -2.85
CA THR A 12 7.47 -0.30 -3.45
C THR A 12 6.39 -0.73 -2.49
N ILE A 13 5.34 0.08 -2.38
CA ILE A 13 4.10 -0.27 -1.66
C ILE A 13 3.00 -0.50 -2.69
N ARG A 14 2.24 -1.59 -2.53
CA ARG A 14 1.17 -1.99 -3.44
C ARG A 14 -0.17 -2.06 -2.72
N LEU A 15 -1.23 -1.67 -3.42
CA LEU A 15 -2.62 -1.90 -3.03
C LEU A 15 -3.28 -2.76 -4.10
N GLN A 16 -3.87 -3.89 -3.68
CA GLN A 16 -4.68 -4.75 -4.51
C GLN A 16 -6.09 -4.85 -3.95
N LEU A 17 -7.10 -4.61 -4.77
CA LEU A 17 -8.51 -4.84 -4.42
C LEU A 17 -9.08 -5.97 -5.26
N TYR A 18 -9.84 -6.82 -4.60
CA TYR A 18 -10.50 -7.97 -5.18
C TYR A 18 -12.00 -7.93 -4.89
N GLN A 19 -12.80 -8.22 -5.91
CA GLN A 19 -14.20 -8.56 -5.75
C GLN A 19 -14.34 -10.07 -5.66
N TYR A 20 -14.91 -10.56 -4.57
CA TYR A 20 -15.33 -11.94 -4.46
C TYR A 20 -16.84 -12.06 -4.69
N LYS A 21 -17.22 -12.79 -5.74
CA LYS A 21 -18.62 -13.04 -6.12
C LYS A 21 -18.75 -14.44 -6.72
N LYS A 22 -19.73 -15.22 -6.23
CA LYS A 22 -20.06 -16.57 -6.73
C LYS A 22 -18.83 -17.50 -6.81
N GLY A 23 -18.03 -17.57 -5.76
CA GLY A 23 -16.84 -18.42 -5.70
C GLY A 23 -15.62 -17.92 -6.48
N LYS A 24 -15.72 -16.78 -7.18
CA LYS A 24 -14.64 -16.24 -8.01
C LYS A 24 -14.08 -14.94 -7.43
N LEU A 25 -12.75 -14.85 -7.41
CA LEU A 25 -12.01 -13.63 -7.11
C LEU A 25 -11.68 -12.90 -8.43
N LYS A 26 -12.00 -11.61 -8.51
CA LYS A 26 -11.65 -10.73 -9.63
C LYS A 26 -10.92 -9.50 -9.12
N THR A 27 -9.77 -9.17 -9.71
CA THR A 27 -9.07 -7.90 -9.41
C THR A 27 -9.90 -6.71 -9.92
N ILE A 28 -10.08 -5.72 -9.05
CA ILE A 28 -10.78 -4.46 -9.36
C ILE A 28 -9.76 -3.34 -9.56
N ILE A 29 -8.82 -3.21 -8.61
CA ILE A 29 -7.83 -2.14 -8.58
C ILE A 29 -6.48 -2.75 -8.25
N SER A 30 -5.46 -2.33 -9.01
CA SER A 30 -4.05 -2.58 -8.73
C SER A 30 -3.34 -1.22 -8.76
N LYS A 31 -2.78 -0.82 -7.62
CA LYS A 31 -1.99 0.42 -7.49
C LYS A 31 -0.61 0.11 -6.94
N LYS A 32 0.37 0.79 -7.53
CA LYS A 32 1.78 0.74 -7.14
C LYS A 32 2.23 2.16 -6.81
N LYS A 33 2.96 2.31 -5.71
CA LYS A 33 3.70 3.54 -5.37
C LYS A 33 5.13 3.18 -4.99
N THR A 34 6.10 3.82 -5.64
CA THR A 34 7.49 3.76 -5.21
C THR A 34 7.62 4.63 -3.97
N ALA A 35 8.15 4.05 -2.90
CA ALA A 35 8.33 4.69 -1.61
C ALA A 35 9.81 4.80 -1.22
N GLY A 36 10.68 3.94 -1.77
CA GLY A 36 12.10 3.97 -1.46
C GLY A 36 12.44 3.82 0.03
N LEU A 37 11.57 3.21 0.85
CA LEU A 37 11.72 3.10 2.31
C LEU A 37 13.10 2.65 2.79
N ILE A 38 13.80 1.83 2.00
CA ILE A 38 15.16 1.39 2.31
C ILE A 38 16.17 2.54 2.43
N SER A 39 16.00 3.63 1.65
CA SER A 39 16.90 4.79 1.72
C SER A 39 16.67 5.64 2.98
N TYR A 40 15.54 5.44 3.66
CA TYR A 40 15.18 6.12 4.91
C TYR A 40 15.53 5.29 6.15
N LYS A 41 16.24 4.17 6.00
CA LYS A 41 16.60 3.28 7.10
C LYS A 41 17.86 3.80 7.81
N GLU A 42 17.71 4.19 9.07
CA GLU A 42 18.79 4.60 9.96
C GLU A 42 18.70 3.80 11.27
N ASN A 43 19.83 3.24 11.73
CA ASN A 43 19.88 2.44 12.98
C ASN A 43 18.79 1.36 13.07
N ASN A 44 18.54 0.65 11.96
CA ASN A 44 17.49 -0.35 11.81
C ASN A 44 16.05 0.14 12.02
N LYS A 45 15.82 1.44 11.95
CA LYS A 45 14.50 2.07 12.00
C LYS A 45 14.28 2.95 10.77
N LEU A 46 13.04 3.23 10.42
CA LEU A 46 12.75 4.31 9.49
C LEU A 46 12.96 5.64 10.22
N ASN A 47 13.64 6.58 9.57
CA ASN A 47 13.68 7.96 10.02
C ASN A 47 12.32 8.65 9.77
N ASP A 48 12.18 9.87 10.25
CA ASP A 48 10.91 10.60 10.18
C ASP A 48 10.44 10.83 8.74
N GLU A 49 11.35 11.10 7.81
CA GLU A 49 11.02 11.26 6.38
C GLU A 49 10.46 9.96 5.78
N GLY A 50 11.04 8.82 6.14
CA GLY A 50 10.55 7.50 5.73
C GLY A 50 9.16 7.21 6.28
N ILE A 51 8.91 7.57 7.55
CA ILE A 51 7.59 7.45 8.18
C ILE A 51 6.56 8.35 7.48
N GLN A 52 6.89 9.61 7.22
CA GLN A 52 5.97 10.53 6.53
C GLN A 52 5.67 10.08 5.10
N THR A 53 6.67 9.57 4.38
CA THR A 53 6.51 8.99 3.04
C THR A 53 5.55 7.79 3.07
N LEU A 54 5.76 6.86 4.00
CA LEU A 54 4.88 5.71 4.19
C LEU A 54 3.44 6.16 4.51
N LEU A 55 3.26 7.07 5.47
CA LEU A 55 1.95 7.58 5.88
C LEU A 55 1.22 8.28 4.73
N SER A 56 1.92 9.09 3.94
CA SER A 56 1.35 9.79 2.77
C SER A 56 0.79 8.79 1.76
N ILE A 57 1.54 7.72 1.46
CA ILE A 57 1.09 6.66 0.55
C ILE A 57 -0.11 5.91 1.13
N LEU A 58 -0.06 5.49 2.39
CA LEU A 58 -1.17 4.78 3.03
C LEU A 58 -2.44 5.63 3.11
N LYS A 59 -2.33 6.94 3.39
CA LYS A 59 -3.47 7.89 3.31
C LYS A 59 -4.02 7.98 1.89
N SER A 60 -3.18 7.95 0.86
CA SER A 60 -3.63 7.91 -0.54
C SER A 60 -4.41 6.64 -0.87
N PHE A 61 -4.00 5.49 -0.34
CA PHE A 61 -4.71 4.22 -0.50
C PHE A 61 -6.02 4.19 0.28
N LYS A 62 -6.03 4.74 1.50
CA LYS A 62 -7.25 4.90 2.31
C LYS A 62 -8.33 5.68 1.54
N ARG A 63 -7.96 6.78 0.87
CA ARG A 63 -8.90 7.54 0.02
C ARG A 63 -9.49 6.70 -1.11
N ILE A 64 -8.75 5.74 -1.67
CA ILE A 64 -9.27 4.84 -2.71
C ILE A 64 -10.28 3.84 -2.13
N LEU A 65 -10.06 3.37 -0.90
CA LEU A 65 -10.89 2.36 -0.25
C LEU A 65 -12.21 2.90 0.32
N PHE A 66 -12.21 4.16 0.78
CA PHE A 66 -13.34 4.79 1.47
C PHE A 66 -13.93 5.98 0.69
N ASN A 67 -13.64 6.07 -0.62
CA ASN A 67 -14.38 6.95 -1.52
C ASN A 67 -15.77 6.39 -1.83
#